data_AF-A0A1Z7LR64-F1
#
_entry.id   AF-A0A1Z7LR64-F1
#
_cell.length_a   1.000
_cell.length_b   1.000
_cell.length_c   1.000
_cell.angle_alpha   90.00
_cell.angle_beta   90.00
_cell.angle_gamma   90.00
#
_symmetry.space_group_name_H-M   'P 1'
#
loop_
_entity.id
_entity.type
_entity.pdbx_description
1 polymer ?
#
loop_
_entity_poly.entity_id
_entity_poly.type
_entity_poly.pdbx_seq_one_letter_code
_entity_poly.pdbx_strand_id
1 'polypeptide(L)'
;MELLGEVADRVLRESEEWDLETVSEAIASEYDKEKSTDIFAKKEKHNSQIIEKHTIDAKEVREWLNTIINIIMLIVTLTSNSPATTVNNYNCTQQVNNYYIVGMGYNAQELNAISYRIVNRDSVVRLKHDCHSLVIGKLEEGQIVRIIDKCKKWRQIVWEDEDGEAYLGWIQNYKLTEFKMPRRNKNIRD
;
A
#
# COMPACT_ATOMS: atom_id res chain seq x y z
N MET A 1 10.97 -74.47 32.51
CA MET A 1 10.83 -73.23 33.30
C MET A 1 11.99 -73.23 34.29
N GLU A 2 13.19 -72.95 33.79
CA GLU A 2 14.46 -72.94 34.56
C GLU A 2 15.62 -72.34 33.73
N LEU A 3 15.49 -72.25 32.40
CA LEU A 3 16.52 -71.67 31.51
C LEU A 3 16.44 -70.15 31.31
N LEU A 4 15.40 -69.47 31.78
CA LEU A 4 15.28 -68.01 31.65
C LEU A 4 15.93 -67.23 32.80
N GLY A 5 16.03 -67.82 34.00
CA GLY A 5 16.60 -67.16 35.17
C GLY A 5 18.11 -67.03 35.10
N GLU A 6 18.80 -68.06 34.60
CA GLU A 6 20.26 -68.08 34.49
C GLU A 6 20.78 -67.20 33.35
N VAL A 7 19.99 -67.02 32.29
CA VAL A 7 20.30 -66.11 31.17
C VAL A 7 20.11 -64.66 31.59
N ALA A 8 19.08 -64.35 32.39
CA ALA A 8 18.87 -62.99 32.90
C ALA A 8 20.00 -62.55 33.84
N ASP A 9 20.49 -63.44 34.71
CA ASP A 9 21.61 -63.14 35.61
C ASP A 9 22.96 -63.04 34.89
N ARG A 10 23.14 -63.72 33.75
CA ARG A 10 24.32 -63.55 32.89
C ARG A 10 24.30 -62.21 32.14
N VAL A 11 23.13 -61.80 31.63
CA VAL A 11 22.96 -60.52 30.93
C VAL A 11 23.09 -59.34 31.89
N LEU A 12 22.67 -59.48 33.15
CA LEU A 12 22.88 -58.45 34.18
C LEU A 12 24.36 -58.25 34.55
N ARG A 13 25.21 -59.28 34.40
CA ARG A 13 26.65 -59.21 34.74
C ARG A 13 27.56 -58.73 33.60
N GLU A 14 27.01 -58.60 32.39
CA GLU A 14 27.68 -58.08 31.19
C GLU A 14 27.08 -56.74 30.75
N SER A 15 26.52 -55.99 31.71
CA SER A 15 26.22 -54.57 31.56
C SER A 15 27.52 -53.76 31.72
N GLU A 16 28.37 -53.85 30.70
CA GLU A 16 29.47 -52.92 30.49
C GLU A 16 28.85 -51.57 30.11
N GLU A 17 28.63 -50.77 31.15
CA GLU A 17 28.43 -49.33 31.22
C GLU A 17 28.77 -48.60 29.91
N TRP A 18 27.78 -48.41 29.04
CA TRP A 18 27.90 -47.51 27.89
C TRP A 18 27.95 -46.09 28.43
N ASP A 19 29.15 -45.58 28.61
CA ASP A 19 29.38 -44.23 29.10
C ASP A 19 28.81 -43.23 28.09
N LEU A 20 27.82 -42.45 28.53
CA LEU A 20 27.03 -41.53 27.70
C LEU A 20 27.93 -40.51 26.96
N GLU A 21 29.10 -40.23 27.55
CA GLU A 21 30.16 -39.39 27.01
C GLU A 21 30.72 -39.93 25.69
N THR A 22 30.92 -41.24 25.58
CA THR A 22 31.50 -41.88 24.38
C THR A 22 30.54 -41.84 23.19
N VAL A 23 29.24 -42.01 23.45
CA VAL A 23 28.21 -41.93 22.42
C VAL A 23 28.01 -40.47 21.97
N SER A 24 28.06 -39.51 22.90
CA SER A 24 27.99 -38.09 22.57
C SER A 24 29.17 -37.64 21.72
N GLU A 25 30.38 -38.08 22.04
CA GLU A 25 31.60 -37.75 21.29
C GLU A 25 31.57 -38.38 19.88
N ALA A 26 31.11 -39.62 19.76
CA ALA A 26 30.94 -40.28 18.46
C ALA A 26 29.94 -39.52 17.56
N ILE A 27 28.76 -39.16 18.10
CA ILE A 27 27.73 -38.42 17.34
C ILE A 27 28.23 -37.02 16.94
N ALA A 28 28.92 -36.31 17.84
CA ALA A 28 29.48 -35.00 17.54
C ALA A 28 30.53 -35.08 16.41
N SER A 29 31.40 -36.10 16.46
CA SER A 29 32.44 -36.29 15.44
C SER A 29 31.86 -36.65 14.06
N GLU A 30 30.76 -37.40 14.02
CA GLU A 30 30.10 -37.78 12.78
C GLU A 30 29.34 -36.60 12.16
N TYR A 31 28.66 -35.80 12.98
CA TYR A 31 27.99 -34.57 12.55
C TYR A 31 28.96 -33.52 11.99
N ASP A 32 30.12 -33.33 12.64
CA ASP A 32 31.14 -32.38 12.17
C ASP A 32 31.79 -32.84 10.86
N LYS A 33 31.95 -34.16 10.67
CA LYS A 33 32.48 -34.74 9.43
C LYS A 33 31.52 -34.59 8.25
N GLU A 34 30.24 -34.88 8.44
CA GLU A 34 29.20 -34.75 7.42
C GLU A 34 29.01 -33.28 6.99
N LYS A 35 28.97 -32.36 7.97
CA LYS A 35 28.91 -30.91 7.72
C LYS A 35 30.13 -30.40 6.95
N SER A 36 31.32 -30.93 7.26
CA SER A 36 32.55 -30.58 6.53
C SER A 36 32.49 -31.05 5.08
N THR A 37 32.08 -32.30 4.83
CA THR A 37 31.96 -32.84 3.47
C THR A 37 30.89 -32.13 2.64
N ASP A 38 29.76 -31.76 3.24
CA ASP A 38 28.71 -30.99 2.55
C ASP A 38 29.14 -29.57 2.22
N ILE A 39 29.87 -28.91 3.12
CA ILE A 39 30.43 -27.57 2.85
C ILE A 39 31.48 -27.65 1.74
N PHE A 40 32.35 -28.66 1.73
CA PHE A 40 33.34 -28.85 0.67
C PHE A 40 32.69 -29.19 -0.68
N ALA A 41 31.72 -30.10 -0.72
CA ALA A 41 30.99 -30.45 -1.94
C ALA A 41 30.15 -29.28 -2.49
N LYS A 42 29.56 -28.47 -1.60
CA LYS A 42 28.82 -27.25 -1.98
C LYS A 42 29.76 -26.16 -2.48
N LYS A 43 30.96 -26.04 -1.89
CA LYS A 43 31.99 -25.07 -2.31
C LYS A 43 32.62 -25.44 -3.66
N GLU A 44 32.83 -26.72 -3.95
CA GLU A 44 33.26 -27.17 -5.27
C GLU A 44 32.19 -26.93 -6.33
N LYS A 45 30.93 -27.33 -6.11
CA LYS A 45 29.84 -27.08 -7.08
C LYS A 45 29.61 -25.59 -7.34
N HIS A 46 29.73 -24.74 -6.32
CA HIS A 46 29.58 -23.30 -6.46
C HIS A 46 30.77 -22.65 -7.19
N ASN A 47 32.00 -23.19 -7.04
CA ASN A 47 33.17 -22.69 -7.76
C ASN A 47 33.20 -23.14 -9.22
N SER A 48 32.68 -24.32 -9.57
CA SER A 48 32.61 -24.80 -10.95
C SER A 48 31.53 -24.11 -11.79
N GLN A 49 30.46 -23.59 -11.19
CA GLN A 49 29.38 -22.89 -11.90
C GLN A 49 29.59 -21.37 -12.07
N ILE A 50 30.63 -20.78 -11.49
CA ILE A 50 30.83 -19.31 -11.47
C ILE A 50 31.82 -18.78 -12.52
N ILE A 51 32.38 -19.64 -13.37
CA ILE A 51 33.30 -19.20 -14.43
C ILE A 51 32.66 -19.35 -15.81
N GLU A 52 31.51 -18.70 -15.98
CA GLU A 52 31.28 -17.88 -17.16
C GLU A 52 31.10 -16.44 -16.66
N LYS A 53 32.23 -15.80 -16.31
CA LYS A 53 32.27 -14.35 -16.28
C LYS A 53 32.12 -13.88 -17.71
N HIS A 54 30.88 -13.70 -18.16
CA HIS A 54 30.62 -12.68 -19.18
C HIS A 54 31.17 -11.38 -18.59
N THR A 55 32.31 -10.96 -19.09
CA THR A 55 32.85 -9.63 -18.84
C THR A 55 31.88 -8.66 -19.51
N ILE A 56 30.82 -8.29 -18.79
CA ILE A 56 29.88 -7.27 -19.22
C ILE A 56 30.73 -6.01 -19.45
N ASP A 57 30.91 -5.66 -20.72
CA ASP A 57 31.74 -4.53 -21.09
C ASP A 57 31.09 -3.26 -20.53
N ALA A 58 31.85 -2.44 -19.83
CA ALA A 58 31.36 -1.16 -19.32
C ALA A 58 30.79 -0.28 -20.45
N LYS A 59 31.25 -0.48 -21.68
CA LYS A 59 30.69 0.14 -22.88
C LYS A 59 29.26 -0.34 -23.18
N GLU A 60 29.02 -1.64 -23.11
CA GLU A 60 27.70 -2.23 -23.33
C GLU A 60 26.71 -1.77 -22.25
N VAL A 61 27.13 -1.71 -20.99
CA VAL A 61 26.30 -1.15 -19.89
C VAL A 61 25.96 0.32 -20.15
N ARG A 62 26.91 1.12 -20.65
CA ARG A 62 26.67 2.52 -21.00
C ARG A 62 25.69 2.66 -22.17
N GLU A 63 25.76 1.78 -23.15
CA GLU A 63 24.83 1.75 -24.29
C GLU A 63 23.41 1.37 -23.84
N TRP A 64 23.26 0.37 -22.97
CA TRP A 64 21.98 0.02 -22.36
C TRP A 64 21.43 1.14 -21.48
N LEU A 65 22.27 1.80 -20.67
CA LEU A 65 21.86 2.95 -19.86
C LEU A 65 21.36 4.11 -20.72
N ASN A 66 22.07 4.44 -21.81
CA ASN A 66 21.63 5.49 -22.74
C ASN A 66 20.30 5.13 -23.42
N THR A 67 20.09 3.85 -23.71
CA THR A 67 18.83 3.34 -24.27
C THR A 67 17.68 3.53 -23.28
N ILE A 68 17.89 3.18 -22.01
CA ILE A 68 16.89 3.36 -20.94
C ILE A 68 16.57 4.85 -20.75
N ILE A 69 17.60 5.71 -20.71
CA ILE A 69 17.43 7.17 -20.59
C ILE A 69 16.61 7.71 -21.78
N ASN A 70 16.88 7.27 -22.99
CA ASN A 70 16.13 7.70 -24.18
C ASN A 70 14.67 7.26 -24.14
N ILE A 71 14.37 6.04 -23.64
CA ILE A 71 12.99 5.56 -23.47
C ILE A 71 12.27 6.39 -22.40
N ILE A 72 12.92 6.68 -21.28
CA ILE A 72 12.35 7.54 -20.23
C ILE A 72 12.07 8.94 -20.79
N MET A 73 13.01 9.53 -21.53
CA MET A 73 12.81 10.85 -22.15
C MET A 73 11.70 10.83 -23.20
N LEU A 74 11.54 9.76 -23.96
CA LEU A 74 10.42 9.58 -24.89
C LEU A 74 9.08 9.52 -24.15
N ILE A 75 8.99 8.75 -23.06
CA ILE A 75 7.79 8.67 -22.22
C ILE A 75 7.48 10.04 -21.62
N VAL A 76 8.49 10.73 -21.06
CA VAL A 76 8.35 12.08 -20.51
C VAL A 76 7.91 13.08 -21.58
N THR A 77 8.42 12.99 -22.80
CA THR A 77 8.01 13.87 -23.92
C THR A 77 6.57 13.59 -24.35
N LEU A 78 6.17 12.32 -24.37
CA LEU A 78 4.79 11.92 -24.65
C LEU A 78 3.81 12.39 -23.57
N THR A 79 4.21 12.37 -22.29
CA THR A 79 3.37 12.85 -21.18
C THR A 79 3.37 14.38 -21.06
N SER A 80 4.47 15.06 -21.39
CA SER A 80 4.59 16.53 -21.31
C SER A 80 3.99 17.29 -22.49
N ASN A 81 3.68 16.61 -23.60
CA ASN A 81 2.81 17.16 -24.66
C ASN A 81 1.33 17.17 -24.28
N SER A 82 0.97 16.60 -23.14
CA SER A 82 -0.31 16.91 -22.51
C SER A 82 -0.12 18.21 -21.73
N PRO A 83 -0.92 19.26 -21.96
CA PRO A 83 -0.88 20.43 -21.09
C PRO A 83 -1.04 19.92 -19.65
N ALA A 84 -0.06 20.26 -18.81
CA ALA A 84 -0.04 19.92 -17.40
C ALA A 84 -1.31 20.46 -16.75
N THR A 85 -2.34 19.63 -16.77
CA THR A 85 -3.43 19.68 -15.84
C THR A 85 -3.11 18.55 -14.88
N THR A 86 -2.17 18.81 -13.98
CA THR A 86 -2.35 18.42 -12.57
C THR A 86 -3.57 19.18 -12.06
N VAL A 87 -4.73 18.89 -12.64
CA VAL A 87 -6.01 19.09 -11.98
C VAL A 87 -6.08 17.89 -11.08
N ASN A 88 -6.01 18.14 -9.78
CA ASN A 88 -6.27 17.17 -8.74
C ASN A 88 -7.56 16.45 -9.13
N ASN A 89 -7.43 15.26 -9.73
CA ASN A 89 -8.49 14.62 -10.53
C ASN A 89 -9.64 14.07 -9.65
N TYR A 90 -9.58 14.34 -8.35
CA TYR A 90 -10.61 14.08 -7.37
C TYR A 90 -11.63 15.23 -7.25
N ASN A 91 -11.36 16.39 -7.87
CA ASN A 91 -12.19 17.60 -7.76
C ASN A 91 -12.70 18.15 -9.12
N CYS A 92 -12.75 17.33 -10.17
CA CYS A 92 -13.49 17.70 -11.38
C CYS A 92 -15.00 17.58 -11.11
N THR A 93 -15.59 18.65 -10.57
CA THR A 93 -17.04 18.84 -10.65
C THR A 93 -17.32 19.75 -11.84
N GLN A 94 -17.97 19.21 -12.87
CA GLN A 94 -18.41 20.03 -13.98
C GLN A 94 -19.80 20.59 -13.63
N GLN A 95 -19.90 21.90 -13.46
CA GLN A 95 -21.19 22.56 -13.25
C GLN A 95 -21.93 22.59 -14.60
N VAL A 96 -22.84 21.64 -14.78
CA VAL A 96 -23.73 21.60 -15.95
C VAL A 96 -25.13 21.89 -15.45
N ASN A 97 -25.79 22.94 -15.94
CA ASN A 97 -27.18 23.27 -15.62
C ASN A 97 -27.52 23.27 -14.11
N ASN A 98 -26.69 23.88 -13.24
CA ASN A 98 -26.98 23.99 -11.79
C ASN A 98 -26.86 22.66 -10.99
N TYR A 99 -26.09 21.68 -11.50
CA TYR A 99 -25.72 20.45 -10.78
C TYR A 99 -24.26 20.09 -11.02
N TYR A 100 -23.66 19.42 -10.01
CA TYR A 100 -22.27 18.93 -10.05
C TYR A 100 -22.28 17.45 -10.40
N ILE A 101 -21.67 17.10 -11.54
CA ILE A 101 -21.45 15.71 -11.95
C ILE A 101 -19.99 15.37 -11.61
N VAL A 102 -19.78 14.33 -10.80
CA VAL A 102 -18.44 13.78 -10.56
C VAL A 102 -18.03 13.01 -11.81
N GLY A 103 -16.97 13.44 -12.48
CA GLY A 103 -16.56 12.94 -13.80
C GLY A 103 -16.28 11.43 -13.91
N MET A 104 -16.16 10.72 -12.79
CA MET A 104 -15.88 9.28 -12.76
C MET A 104 -17.12 8.36 -12.82
N GLY A 105 -18.33 8.89 -13.02
CA GLY A 105 -19.55 8.07 -13.12
C GLY A 105 -20.14 7.63 -11.77
N TYR A 106 -19.74 8.26 -10.67
CA TYR A 106 -20.33 8.02 -9.35
C TYR A 106 -21.77 8.53 -9.28
N ASN A 107 -22.63 7.75 -8.63
CA ASN A 107 -24.01 8.13 -8.41
C ASN A 107 -24.12 9.20 -7.31
N ALA A 108 -24.76 10.34 -7.62
CA ALA A 108 -25.01 11.43 -6.67
C ALA A 108 -25.67 10.97 -5.36
N GLN A 109 -26.57 9.99 -5.42
CA GLN A 109 -27.25 9.47 -4.23
C GLN A 109 -26.30 8.65 -3.35
N GLU A 110 -25.38 7.89 -3.95
CA GLU A 110 -24.36 7.16 -3.21
C GLU A 110 -23.42 8.12 -2.52
N LEU A 111 -22.91 9.14 -3.23
CA LEU A 111 -22.07 10.20 -2.66
C LEU A 111 -22.75 10.90 -1.48
N ASN A 112 -24.05 11.20 -1.61
CA ASN A 112 -24.81 11.78 -0.51
C ASN A 112 -24.94 10.82 0.69
N ALA A 113 -25.08 9.51 0.43
CA ALA A 113 -25.19 8.46 1.44
C ALA A 113 -23.86 8.22 2.18
N ILE A 114 -22.72 8.33 1.48
CA ILE A 114 -21.38 8.30 2.08
C ILE A 114 -20.95 9.66 2.69
N SER A 115 -21.89 10.58 2.87
CA SER A 115 -21.72 11.88 3.54
C SER A 115 -20.78 12.86 2.83
N TYR A 116 -20.59 12.72 1.52
CA TYR A 116 -19.91 13.75 0.73
C TYR A 116 -20.87 14.90 0.43
N ARG A 117 -20.34 16.12 0.39
CA ARG A 117 -21.07 17.35 0.05
C ARG A 117 -20.17 18.27 -0.76
N ILE A 118 -20.79 19.24 -1.43
CA ILE A 118 -20.10 20.25 -2.21
C ILE A 118 -20.20 21.60 -1.52
N VAL A 119 -19.09 22.33 -1.51
CA VAL A 119 -19.03 23.71 -1.05
C VAL A 119 -19.74 24.61 -2.07
N ASN A 120 -20.77 25.34 -1.63
CA ASN A 120 -21.62 26.13 -2.52
C ASN A 120 -21.23 27.61 -2.64
N ARG A 121 -20.19 28.02 -1.91
CA ARG A 121 -19.60 29.36 -1.92
C ARG A 121 -18.28 29.34 -1.17
N ASP A 122 -17.39 30.26 -1.53
CA ASP A 122 -16.12 30.45 -0.82
C ASP A 122 -16.33 30.59 0.69
N SER A 123 -15.62 29.74 1.44
CA SER A 123 -15.91 29.51 2.84
C SER A 123 -14.67 29.18 3.64
N VAL A 124 -14.58 29.83 4.81
CA VAL A 124 -13.56 29.50 5.80
C VAL A 124 -13.96 28.28 6.62
N VAL A 125 -12.96 27.45 6.92
CA VAL A 125 -13.05 26.31 7.83
C VAL A 125 -12.38 26.66 9.15
N ARG A 126 -12.97 26.22 10.25
CA ARG A 126 -12.58 26.64 11.59
C ARG A 126 -12.23 25.47 12.50
N LEU A 127 -11.38 25.73 13.49
CA LEU A 127 -10.95 24.71 14.44
C LEU A 127 -12.11 24.20 15.32
N LYS A 128 -13.06 25.07 15.67
CA LYS A 128 -14.24 24.74 16.48
C LYS A 128 -15.52 25.16 15.77
N HIS A 129 -16.66 24.62 16.22
CA HIS A 129 -18.01 24.96 15.76
C HIS A 129 -18.47 26.36 16.24
N ASP A 130 -17.63 27.37 16.03
CA ASP A 130 -17.84 28.75 16.46
C ASP A 130 -17.25 29.73 15.43
N CYS A 131 -17.95 30.84 15.17
CA CYS A 131 -17.53 31.88 14.24
C CYS A 131 -16.35 32.72 14.73
N HIS A 132 -16.00 32.65 16.02
CA HIS A 132 -14.85 33.36 16.59
C HIS A 132 -13.59 32.48 16.71
N SER A 133 -13.72 31.18 16.45
CA SER A 133 -12.58 30.27 16.51
C SER A 133 -11.61 30.47 15.33
N LEU A 134 -10.36 30.03 15.53
CA LEU A 134 -9.28 30.13 14.55
C LEU A 134 -9.70 29.56 13.19
N VAL A 135 -9.38 30.29 12.13
CA VAL A 135 -9.51 29.81 10.75
C VAL A 135 -8.32 28.92 10.44
N ILE A 136 -8.60 27.69 10.04
CA ILE A 136 -7.59 26.67 9.74
C ILE A 136 -7.48 26.37 8.24
N GLY A 137 -8.46 26.81 7.45
CA GLY A 137 -8.47 26.58 6.01
C GLY A 137 -9.47 27.47 5.29
N LYS A 138 -9.31 27.56 3.98
CA LYS A 138 -10.25 28.20 3.07
C LYS A 138 -10.64 27.18 2.01
N LEU A 139 -11.92 27.12 1.72
CA LEU A 139 -12.49 26.26 0.69
C LEU A 139 -13.16 27.13 -0.36
N GLU A 140 -12.97 26.76 -1.61
CA GLU A 140 -13.54 27.40 -2.78
C GLU A 140 -14.88 26.76 -3.16
N GLU A 141 -15.74 27.53 -3.82
CA GLU A 141 -16.96 26.99 -4.41
C GLU A 141 -16.67 25.83 -5.37
N GLY A 142 -17.44 24.74 -5.25
CA GLY A 142 -17.30 23.53 -6.07
C GLY A 142 -16.39 22.45 -5.48
N GLN A 143 -15.63 22.75 -4.42
CA GLN A 143 -14.81 21.74 -3.74
C GLN A 143 -15.69 20.69 -3.05
N ILE A 144 -15.24 19.44 -3.13
CA ILE A 144 -15.91 18.31 -2.48
C ILE A 144 -15.31 18.11 -1.09
N VAL A 145 -16.17 17.94 -0.10
CA VAL A 145 -15.78 17.65 1.29
C VAL A 145 -16.56 16.47 1.83
N ARG A 146 -15.96 15.76 2.78
CA ARG A 146 -16.62 14.64 3.47
C ARG A 146 -17.06 15.08 4.86
N ILE A 147 -18.33 14.87 5.21
CA ILE A 147 -18.84 15.13 6.56
C ILE A 147 -18.51 13.93 7.46
N ILE A 148 -17.89 14.22 8.60
CA ILE A 148 -17.59 13.24 9.65
C ILE A 148 -18.58 13.36 10.81
N ASP A 149 -18.89 14.60 11.22
CA ASP A 149 -19.75 14.83 12.38
C ASP A 149 -20.64 16.07 12.21
N LYS A 150 -21.63 16.20 13.10
CA LYS A 150 -22.64 17.24 13.10
C LYS A 150 -22.82 17.79 14.50
N CYS A 151 -22.63 19.10 14.64
CA CYS A 151 -23.00 19.85 15.83
C CYS A 151 -23.90 21.03 15.46
N LYS A 152 -25.19 20.95 15.81
CA LYS A 152 -26.19 22.00 15.51
C LYS A 152 -26.17 22.40 14.01
N LYS A 153 -25.80 23.66 13.73
CA LYS A 153 -25.69 24.26 12.39
C LYS A 153 -24.31 24.06 11.75
N TRP A 154 -23.40 23.37 12.43
CA TRP A 154 -22.05 23.09 11.97
C TRP A 154 -21.89 21.63 11.53
N ARG A 155 -20.97 21.42 10.61
CA ARG A 155 -20.53 20.12 10.13
C ARG A 155 -19.03 20.05 10.30
N GLN A 156 -18.57 18.96 10.88
CA GLN A 156 -17.17 18.63 10.86
C GLN A 156 -16.87 17.95 9.54
N ILE A 157 -15.89 18.48 8.83
CA ILE A 157 -15.53 18.05 7.49
C ILE A 157 -14.06 17.62 7.46
N VAL A 158 -13.79 16.68 6.57
CA VAL A 158 -12.44 16.42 6.07
C VAL A 158 -12.38 16.84 4.61
N TRP A 159 -11.28 17.51 4.29
CA TRP A 159 -10.92 17.89 2.93
C TRP A 159 -9.44 17.65 2.72
N GLU A 160 -9.07 17.44 1.47
CA GLU A 160 -7.68 17.30 1.03
C GLU A 160 -7.25 18.61 0.38
N ASP A 161 -6.01 19.03 0.62
CA ASP A 161 -5.42 20.18 -0.06
C ASP A 161 -4.85 19.80 -1.44
N GLU A 162 -4.13 20.74 -2.06
CA GLU A 162 -3.48 20.51 -3.35
C GLU A 162 -2.34 19.49 -3.29
N ASP A 163 -1.71 19.33 -2.12
CA ASP A 163 -0.63 18.40 -1.85
C ASP A 163 -1.16 16.99 -1.46
N GLY A 164 -2.48 16.85 -1.30
CA GLY A 164 -3.14 15.61 -0.90
C GLY A 164 -3.18 15.38 0.61
N GLU A 165 -2.85 16.39 1.40
CA GLU A 165 -2.88 16.31 2.86
C GLU A 165 -4.30 16.51 3.40
N ALA A 166 -4.71 15.61 4.30
CA ALA A 166 -6.06 15.62 4.85
C ALA A 166 -6.17 16.51 6.09
N TYR A 167 -7.07 17.50 6.03
CA TYR A 167 -7.35 18.42 7.13
C TYR A 167 -8.75 18.19 7.70
N LEU A 168 -8.90 18.50 8.99
CA LEU A 168 -10.16 18.35 9.73
C LEU A 168 -10.63 19.70 10.28
N GLY A 169 -11.92 19.99 10.15
CA GLY A 169 -12.42 21.30 10.55
C GLY A 169 -13.93 21.44 10.55
N TRP A 170 -14.40 22.59 11.02
CA TRP A 170 -15.81 22.90 11.14
C TRP A 170 -16.24 23.98 10.14
N ILE A 171 -17.34 23.70 9.44
CA ILE A 171 -17.99 24.61 8.50
C ILE A 171 -19.49 24.70 8.79
N GLN A 172 -20.12 25.83 8.46
CA GLN A 172 -21.56 25.98 8.63
C GLN A 172 -22.33 25.23 7.53
N ASN A 173 -23.37 24.49 7.92
CA ASN A 173 -24.10 23.59 7.03
C ASN A 173 -24.73 24.28 5.81
N TYR A 174 -25.14 25.55 5.91
CA TYR A 174 -25.75 26.26 4.77
C TYR A 174 -24.76 26.56 3.64
N LYS A 175 -23.46 26.39 3.89
CA LYS A 175 -22.37 26.52 2.91
C LYS A 175 -22.12 25.22 2.14
N LEU A 176 -22.82 24.15 2.50
CA LEU A 176 -22.71 22.84 1.90
C LEU A 176 -24.02 22.50 1.17
N THR A 177 -23.90 21.88 0.01
CA THR A 177 -25.04 21.41 -0.79
C THR A 177 -24.88 19.93 -1.13
N GLU A 178 -26.01 19.24 -1.21
CA GLU A 178 -26.06 17.84 -1.62
C GLU A 178 -25.88 17.71 -3.13
N PHE A 179 -25.34 16.56 -3.56
CA PHE A 179 -25.28 16.24 -4.98
C PHE A 179 -26.71 16.06 -5.52
N LYS A 180 -27.02 16.67 -6.67
CA LYS A 180 -28.33 16.57 -7.31
C LYS A 180 -28.25 15.61 -8.50
N MET A 181 -29.27 14.79 -8.68
CA MET A 181 -29.43 13.95 -9.86
C MET A 181 -30.09 14.72 -11.01
N PRO A 182 -29.72 14.43 -12.28
CA PRO A 182 -30.50 14.88 -13.42
C PRO A 182 -31.90 14.24 -13.36
N ARG A 183 -32.94 15.04 -13.58
CA ARG A 183 -34.30 14.50 -13.75
C ARG A 183 -34.30 13.63 -15.02
N ARG A 184 -34.64 12.34 -14.91
CA ARG A 184 -34.93 11.52 -16.10
C ARG A 184 -36.06 12.19 -16.87
N ASN A 185 -35.78 12.69 -18.06
CA ASN A 185 -36.82 13.07 -19.01
C ASN A 185 -37.57 11.79 -19.40
N LYS A 186 -38.76 11.58 -18.84
CA LYS A 186 -39.69 10.53 -19.25
C LYS A 186 -40.35 10.87 -20.60
N ASN A 187 -39.57 11.12 -21.65
CA ASN A 187 -40.13 11.42 -22.98
C ASN A 187 -39.28 10.78 -24.08
N ILE A 188 -39.30 9.45 -24.15
CA ILE A 188 -39.24 8.73 -25.42
C ILE A 188 -40.27 7.61 -25.26
N ARG A 189 -41.49 7.87 -25.75
CA ARG A 189 -42.42 6.81 -26.11
C ARG A 189 -42.25 6.65 -27.61
N ASP A 190 -41.81 5.47 -28.00
CA ASP A 190 -41.87 4.96 -29.36
C ASP A 190 -43.33 4.90 -29.86
#